data_AF-A0A8B5XH36-F1
#
_entry.id   AF-A0A8B5XH36-F1
#
_cell.length_a   1.000
_cell.length_b   1.000
_cell.length_c   1.000
_cell.angle_alpha   90.00
_cell.angle_beta   90.00
_cell.angle_gamma   90.00
#
_symmetry.space_group_name_H-M   'P 1'
#
loop_
_entity.id
_entity.type
_entity.pdbx_description
1 polymer ?
#
loop_
_entity_poly.entity_id
_entity_poly.type
_entity_poly.pdbx_seq_one_letter_code
_entity_poly.pdbx_strand_id
1 'polypeptide(L)'
;MKQRGKRIRPSGKDLVFHFTIASLLPVFLLVVGLFHVKTIQQINWQDFNLSQADKIDIPYLIISFSVAILICLLVAFVFKRVRYDTVKQLYHRQKLAKMILENKWYESEQVKTEGFFKDSAGRTKEKITYFPKMYYRLKNGLIQIRVEITLGKYQDQLLHLEKKLESGLYCELTDKELKDSYVEYTLLYDTIASRISIDEVEAKDGKLRLMKNVWWEYDKLPHMLIAGGTGGGKTYFILTLIEALLHTDSKLYILDPKNADLADLGSVMANVYYRKEDLLSCIETFYEEMMKRSEEMKQMNNYKTDKNNAYLGIPAHFLTFDEYVAFMEMLATKENTAVMNKLKQIVML
;
A
#
# COMPACT_ATOMS: atom_id res chain seq x y z
N MET A 1 20.71 -7.90 -6.30
CA MET A 1 19.45 -8.63 -6.63
C MET A 1 18.31 -8.11 -5.75
N LYS A 2 17.44 -7.23 -6.25
CA LYS A 2 16.26 -6.75 -5.51
C LYS A 2 15.37 -7.94 -5.15
N GLN A 3 15.03 -8.09 -3.87
CA GLN A 3 14.19 -9.18 -3.35
C GLN A 3 12.82 -9.16 -4.06
N ARG A 4 12.61 -10.10 -4.99
CA ARG A 4 11.43 -10.20 -5.86
C ARG A 4 10.09 -10.44 -5.12
N GLY A 5 10.09 -10.62 -3.80
CA GLY A 5 8.90 -10.97 -3.03
C GLY A 5 8.53 -12.46 -3.12
N LYS A 6 7.37 -12.83 -2.59
CA LYS A 6 6.87 -14.22 -2.59
C LYS A 6 6.13 -14.52 -3.90
N ARG A 7 6.61 -15.49 -4.67
CA ARG A 7 5.96 -15.93 -5.92
C ARG A 7 4.57 -16.51 -5.64
N ILE A 8 3.59 -16.12 -6.46
CA ILE A 8 2.26 -16.72 -6.53
C ILE A 8 2.35 -18.01 -7.34
N ARG A 9 1.74 -19.08 -6.84
CA ARG A 9 1.78 -20.42 -7.46
C ARG A 9 0.36 -20.99 -7.56
N PRO A 10 0.10 -21.93 -8.50
CA PRO A 10 -1.19 -22.61 -8.59
C PRO A 10 -1.63 -23.30 -7.29
N SER A 11 -0.68 -23.90 -6.56
CA SER A 11 -0.94 -24.52 -5.25
C SER A 11 -1.35 -23.53 -4.16
N GLY A 12 -1.23 -22.22 -4.44
CA GLY A 12 -1.61 -21.14 -3.53
C GLY A 12 -3.12 -20.94 -3.39
N LYS A 13 -3.97 -21.65 -4.16
CA LYS A 13 -5.44 -21.51 -4.05
C LYS A 13 -6.00 -21.86 -2.67
N ASP A 14 -5.33 -22.76 -1.94
CA ASP A 14 -5.68 -23.20 -0.59
C ASP A 14 -4.56 -22.87 0.41
N LEU A 15 -3.79 -21.81 0.13
CA LEU A 15 -2.60 -21.45 0.90
C LEU A 15 -2.88 -21.24 2.39
N VAL A 16 -3.98 -20.58 2.74
CA VAL A 16 -4.38 -20.31 4.13
C VAL A 16 -4.69 -21.63 4.84
N PHE A 17 -5.41 -22.54 4.18
CA PHE A 17 -5.74 -23.86 4.73
C PHE A 17 -4.48 -24.70 4.96
N HIS A 18 -3.63 -24.84 3.94
CA HIS A 18 -2.38 -25.59 4.06
C HIS A 18 -1.44 -25.01 5.11
N PHE A 19 -1.34 -23.69 5.21
CA PHE A 19 -0.55 -23.03 6.25
C PHE A 19 -1.11 -23.30 7.66
N THR A 20 -2.44 -23.23 7.81
CA THR A 20 -3.11 -23.48 9.08
C THR A 20 -2.91 -24.92 9.54
N ILE A 21 -3.10 -25.90 8.66
CA ILE A 21 -2.83 -27.32 8.99
C ILE A 21 -1.36 -27.54 9.31
N ALA A 22 -0.44 -27.06 8.46
CA ALA A 22 0.99 -27.27 8.66
C ALA A 22 1.51 -26.65 9.98
N SER A 23 0.88 -25.56 10.45
CA SER A 23 1.26 -24.91 11.71
C SER A 23 0.57 -25.49 12.94
N LEU A 24 -0.70 -25.88 12.85
CA LEU A 24 -1.48 -26.36 14.00
C LEU A 24 -1.42 -27.88 14.19
N LEU A 25 -1.22 -28.67 13.12
CA LEU A 25 -1.17 -30.14 13.24
C LEU A 25 -0.05 -30.62 14.17
N PRO A 26 1.20 -30.10 14.12
CA PRO A 26 2.23 -30.50 15.06
C PRO A 26 1.89 -30.13 16.51
N VAL A 27 1.26 -28.97 16.73
CA VAL A 27 0.81 -28.54 18.07
C VAL A 27 -0.27 -29.48 18.60
N PHE A 28 -1.25 -29.80 17.75
CA PHE A 28 -2.31 -30.74 18.09
C PHE A 28 -1.76 -32.12 18.45
N LEU A 29 -0.89 -32.68 17.60
CA LEU A 29 -0.26 -33.99 17.83
C LEU A 29 0.62 -34.00 19.08
N LEU A 30 1.30 -32.89 19.38
CA LEU A 30 2.10 -32.77 20.60
C LEU A 30 1.21 -32.79 21.84
N VAL A 31 0.12 -32.02 21.86
CA VAL A 31 -0.80 -32.00 23.02
C VAL A 31 -1.43 -33.38 23.21
N VAL A 32 -2.01 -33.97 22.15
CA VAL A 32 -2.60 -35.31 22.24
C VAL A 32 -1.54 -36.34 22.66
N GLY A 33 -0.34 -36.26 22.09
CA GLY A 33 0.81 -37.09 22.47
C GLY A 33 1.09 -37.03 23.97
N LEU A 34 1.15 -35.82 24.56
CA LEU A 34 1.39 -35.61 26.00
C LEU A 34 0.33 -36.28 26.89
N PHE A 35 -0.95 -36.25 26.50
CA PHE A 35 -2.02 -36.93 27.22
C PHE A 35 -1.88 -38.47 27.16
N HIS A 36 -1.36 -39.02 26.06
CA HIS A 36 -1.33 -40.47 25.82
C HIS A 36 0.06 -41.11 25.95
N VAL A 37 1.10 -40.38 26.35
CA VAL A 37 2.49 -40.91 26.47
C VAL A 37 2.55 -42.18 27.32
N LYS A 38 1.90 -42.17 28.49
CA LYS A 38 1.92 -43.32 29.41
C LYS A 38 1.24 -44.54 28.80
N THR A 39 0.10 -44.34 28.13
CA THR A 39 -0.63 -45.40 27.43
C THR A 39 0.20 -45.97 26.27
N ILE A 40 0.87 -45.11 25.50
CA ILE A 40 1.72 -45.51 24.38
C ILE A 40 2.97 -46.31 24.85
N GLN A 41 3.55 -45.92 25.99
CA GLN A 41 4.70 -46.62 26.59
C GLN A 41 4.36 -48.02 27.12
N GLN A 42 3.10 -48.26 27.49
CA GLN A 42 2.63 -49.53 28.05
C GLN A 42 2.17 -50.53 26.97
N ILE A 43 2.08 -50.12 25.70
CA ILE A 43 1.69 -50.99 24.59
C ILE A 43 2.88 -51.86 24.16
N ASN A 44 2.73 -53.18 24.30
CA ASN A 44 3.64 -54.15 23.68
C ASN A 44 3.37 -54.21 22.17
N TRP A 45 4.21 -53.53 21.39
CA TRP A 45 4.09 -53.41 19.93
C TRP A 45 4.18 -54.75 19.16
N GLN A 46 4.65 -55.83 19.81
CA GLN A 46 4.79 -57.16 19.20
C GLN A 46 3.46 -57.96 19.20
N ASP A 47 2.51 -57.64 20.09
CA ASP A 47 1.24 -58.37 20.26
C ASP A 47 0.00 -57.48 19.98
N PHE A 48 0.14 -56.51 19.07
CA PHE A 48 -0.93 -55.55 18.79
C PHE A 48 -2.12 -56.22 18.09
N ASN A 49 -3.19 -56.48 18.86
CA ASN A 49 -4.43 -57.06 18.37
C ASN A 49 -5.54 -55.99 18.35
N LEU A 50 -6.17 -55.77 17.19
CA LEU A 50 -7.20 -54.72 16.97
C LEU A 50 -8.43 -54.88 17.89
N SER A 51 -8.63 -56.07 18.46
CA SER A 51 -9.69 -56.42 19.40
C SER A 51 -9.49 -55.89 20.82
N GLN A 52 -8.36 -55.23 21.14
CA GLN A 52 -8.15 -54.56 22.43
C GLN A 52 -8.71 -53.12 22.49
N ALA A 53 -9.44 -52.69 21.45
CA ALA A 53 -10.05 -51.36 21.36
C ALA A 53 -11.10 -51.06 22.46
N ASP A 54 -11.60 -52.08 23.17
CA ASP A 54 -12.55 -51.93 24.29
C ASP A 54 -11.94 -51.32 25.56
N LYS A 55 -10.61 -51.14 25.63
CA LYS A 55 -9.90 -50.48 26.75
C LYS A 55 -9.67 -48.98 26.54
N ILE A 56 -10.21 -48.40 25.47
CA ILE A 56 -10.05 -46.98 25.17
C ILE A 56 -11.02 -46.17 26.03
N ASP A 57 -10.50 -45.37 26.96
CA ASP A 57 -11.29 -44.42 27.74
C ASP A 57 -11.79 -43.28 26.81
N ILE A 58 -13.00 -43.45 26.29
CA ILE A 58 -13.67 -42.50 25.39
C ILE A 58 -13.80 -41.10 26.04
N PRO A 59 -14.26 -40.97 27.31
CA PRO A 59 -14.24 -39.69 28.02
C PRO A 59 -12.86 -39.01 28.04
N TYR A 60 -11.80 -39.75 28.34
CA TYR A 60 -10.43 -39.21 28.36
C TYR A 60 -9.95 -38.77 26.98
N LEU A 61 -10.26 -39.52 25.93
CA LEU A 61 -10.00 -39.11 24.54
C LEU A 61 -10.70 -37.80 24.20
N ILE A 62 -11.99 -37.68 24.52
CA ILE A 62 -12.77 -36.47 24.24
C ILE A 62 -12.15 -35.26 24.96
N ILE A 63 -11.75 -35.40 26.23
CA ILE A 63 -11.11 -34.33 26.99
C ILE A 63 -9.77 -33.94 26.35
N SER A 64 -8.91 -34.92 26.04
CA SER A 64 -7.59 -34.65 25.44
C SER A 64 -7.70 -33.94 24.08
N PHE A 65 -8.64 -34.35 23.22
CA PHE A 65 -8.90 -33.70 21.93
C PHE A 65 -9.49 -32.30 22.11
N SER A 66 -10.40 -32.13 23.07
CA SER A 66 -11.00 -30.82 23.37
C SER A 66 -9.95 -29.81 23.85
N VAL A 67 -9.04 -30.22 24.74
CA VAL A 67 -7.93 -29.40 25.20
C VAL A 67 -6.97 -29.08 24.06
N ALA A 68 -6.65 -30.04 23.21
CA ALA A 68 -5.80 -29.82 22.03
C ALA A 68 -6.42 -28.81 21.05
N ILE A 69 -7.72 -28.91 20.78
CA ILE A 69 -8.44 -27.95 19.93
C ILE A 69 -8.40 -26.55 20.56
N LEU A 70 -8.67 -26.42 21.87
CA LEU A 70 -8.64 -25.13 22.56
C LEU A 70 -7.26 -24.46 22.49
N ILE A 71 -6.19 -25.24 22.69
CA ILE A 71 -4.80 -24.75 22.56
C ILE A 71 -4.52 -24.32 21.12
N CYS A 72 -4.92 -25.10 20.12
CA CYS A 72 -4.77 -24.72 18.72
C CYS A 72 -5.51 -23.43 18.37
N LEU A 73 -6.73 -23.24 18.89
CA LEU A 73 -7.50 -22.00 18.72
C LEU A 73 -6.80 -20.80 19.38
N LEU A 74 -6.25 -20.99 20.59
CA LEU A 74 -5.50 -19.95 21.29
C LEU A 74 -4.21 -19.58 20.54
N VAL A 75 -3.45 -20.57 20.07
CA VAL A 75 -2.25 -20.36 19.25
C VAL A 75 -2.60 -19.61 17.96
N ALA A 76 -3.67 -20.01 17.27
CA ALA A 76 -4.13 -19.33 16.06
C ALA A 76 -4.55 -17.88 16.35
N PHE A 77 -5.25 -17.63 17.46
CA PHE A 77 -5.67 -16.30 17.89
C PHE A 77 -4.47 -15.39 18.19
N VAL A 78 -3.52 -15.87 19.00
CA VAL A 78 -2.29 -15.15 19.33
C VAL A 78 -1.48 -14.88 18.07
N PHE A 79 -1.32 -15.88 17.20
CA PHE A 79 -0.60 -15.71 15.93
C PHE A 79 -1.26 -14.65 15.04
N LYS A 80 -2.59 -14.65 14.93
CA LYS A 80 -3.33 -13.64 14.16
C LYS A 80 -3.13 -12.22 14.71
N ARG A 81 -3.06 -12.06 16.03
CA ARG A 81 -2.83 -10.77 16.69
C ARG A 81 -1.39 -10.28 16.53
N VAL A 82 -0.41 -11.16 16.79
CA VAL A 82 1.02 -10.79 16.78
C VAL A 82 1.58 -10.69 15.35
N ARG A 83 1.13 -11.54 14.43
CA ARG A 83 1.64 -11.64 13.06
C ARG A 83 0.58 -11.27 12.02
N TYR A 84 -0.15 -10.18 12.30
CA TYR A 84 -1.22 -9.66 11.46
C TYR A 84 -0.83 -9.54 9.98
N ASP A 85 0.30 -8.89 9.70
CA ASP A 85 0.82 -8.76 8.34
C ASP A 85 1.03 -10.12 7.69
N THR A 86 1.64 -11.08 8.38
CA THR A 86 1.91 -12.40 7.81
C THR A 86 0.62 -13.12 7.42
N VAL A 87 -0.40 -13.07 8.28
CA VAL A 87 -1.72 -13.64 8.00
C VAL A 87 -2.35 -12.96 6.78
N LYS A 88 -2.33 -11.62 6.71
CA LYS A 88 -2.83 -10.86 5.57
C LYS A 88 -2.11 -11.21 4.27
N GLN A 89 -0.78 -11.33 4.29
CA GLN A 89 -0.01 -11.77 3.12
C GLN A 89 -0.48 -13.15 2.62
N LEU A 90 -0.86 -14.07 3.50
CA LEU A 90 -1.38 -15.38 3.10
C LEU A 90 -2.74 -15.24 2.38
N TYR A 91 -3.66 -14.46 2.94
CA TYR A 91 -4.96 -14.21 2.31
C TYR A 91 -4.84 -13.53 0.95
N HIS A 92 -4.02 -12.48 0.83
CA HIS A 92 -3.81 -11.78 -0.44
C HIS A 92 -3.19 -12.71 -1.49
N ARG A 93 -2.15 -13.46 -1.14
CA ARG A 93 -1.52 -14.42 -2.06
C ARG A 93 -2.48 -15.53 -2.50
N GLN A 94 -3.34 -15.99 -1.60
CA GLN A 94 -4.40 -16.93 -1.94
C GLN A 94 -5.40 -16.31 -2.93
N LYS A 95 -5.87 -15.09 -2.66
CA LYS A 95 -6.81 -14.39 -3.53
C LYS A 95 -6.24 -14.12 -4.92
N LEU A 96 -4.96 -13.75 -5.02
CA LEU A 96 -4.24 -13.59 -6.29
C LEU A 96 -4.10 -14.92 -7.04
N ALA A 97 -3.79 -16.01 -6.34
CA ALA A 97 -3.75 -17.34 -6.97
C ALA A 97 -5.12 -17.75 -7.51
N LYS A 98 -6.19 -17.55 -6.72
CA LYS A 98 -7.56 -17.81 -7.15
C LYS A 98 -7.97 -16.95 -8.33
N MET A 99 -7.64 -15.65 -8.33
CA MET A 99 -7.91 -14.75 -9.46
C MET A 99 -7.33 -15.31 -10.77
N ILE A 100 -6.06 -15.72 -10.80
CA ILE A 100 -5.43 -16.25 -12.01
C ILE A 100 -6.13 -17.54 -12.48
N LEU A 101 -6.48 -18.44 -11.55
CA LEU A 101 -7.12 -19.72 -11.85
C LEU A 101 -8.58 -19.54 -12.32
N GLU A 102 -9.38 -18.76 -11.59
CA GLU A 102 -10.80 -18.53 -11.89
C GLU A 102 -10.99 -17.76 -13.21
N ASN A 103 -10.07 -16.85 -13.55
CA ASN A 103 -10.08 -16.15 -14.83
C ASN A 103 -9.38 -16.94 -15.97
N LYS A 104 -8.89 -18.16 -15.72
CA LYS A 104 -8.19 -19.01 -16.70
C LYS A 104 -6.99 -18.32 -17.36
N TRP A 105 -6.24 -17.52 -16.60
CA TRP A 105 -5.02 -16.84 -17.05
C TRP A 105 -3.79 -17.75 -16.94
N TYR A 106 -3.92 -18.98 -17.43
CA TYR A 106 -2.90 -20.02 -17.39
C TYR A 106 -3.12 -20.99 -18.55
N GLU A 107 -2.09 -21.74 -18.91
CA GLU A 107 -2.19 -22.79 -19.94
C GLU A 107 -2.04 -24.16 -19.28
N SER A 108 -2.72 -25.16 -19.82
CA SER A 108 -2.76 -26.50 -19.27
C SER A 108 -2.93 -27.56 -20.34
N GLU A 109 -2.35 -28.73 -20.09
CA GLU A 109 -2.49 -29.93 -20.90
C GLU A 109 -3.17 -31.04 -20.09
N GLN A 110 -3.96 -31.88 -20.76
CA GLN A 110 -4.54 -33.06 -20.14
C GLN A 110 -3.52 -34.20 -20.15
N VAL A 111 -3.11 -34.65 -18.98
CA VAL A 111 -2.18 -35.78 -18.83
C VAL A 111 -2.95 -36.97 -18.25
N LYS A 112 -2.93 -38.10 -18.98
CA LYS A 112 -3.43 -39.37 -18.45
C LYS A 112 -2.44 -39.86 -17.40
N THR A 113 -2.92 -39.98 -16.15
CA THR A 113 -2.11 -40.57 -15.09
C THR A 113 -2.46 -42.05 -15.04
N GLU A 114 -1.48 -42.92 -15.32
CA GLU A 114 -1.63 -44.35 -15.08
C GLU A 114 -1.81 -44.59 -13.58
N GLY A 115 -2.82 -45.38 -13.22
CA GLY A 115 -3.07 -45.70 -11.82
C GLY A 115 -1.94 -46.56 -11.24
N PHE A 116 -1.64 -46.36 -9.95
CA PHE A 116 -0.63 -47.15 -9.24
C PHE A 116 -0.95 -48.65 -9.19
N PHE A 117 -2.24 -49.00 -9.37
CA PHE A 117 -2.72 -50.37 -9.54
C PHE A 117 -3.19 -50.58 -10.98
N LYS A 118 -2.80 -51.71 -11.59
CA LYS A 118 -3.10 -52.08 -12.99
C LYS A 118 -4.60 -52.06 -13.34
N ASP A 119 -5.49 -52.13 -12.34
CA ASP A 119 -6.95 -52.15 -12.52
C ASP A 119 -7.64 -50.79 -12.26
N SER A 120 -6.89 -49.72 -12.05
CA SER A 120 -7.46 -48.39 -11.84
C SER A 120 -7.70 -47.68 -13.17
N ALA A 121 -8.96 -47.34 -13.48
CA ALA A 121 -9.27 -46.48 -14.63
C ALA A 121 -8.42 -45.20 -14.58
N GLY A 122 -7.61 -44.97 -15.62
CA GLY A 122 -6.68 -43.84 -15.69
C GLY A 122 -7.41 -42.52 -15.50
N ARG A 123 -7.01 -41.73 -14.49
CA ARG A 123 -7.58 -40.41 -14.25
C ARG A 123 -6.89 -39.40 -15.17
N THR A 124 -7.65 -38.73 -16.01
CA THR A 124 -7.17 -37.55 -16.76
C THR A 124 -7.01 -36.40 -15.78
N LYS A 125 -5.78 -35.89 -15.63
CA LYS A 125 -5.47 -34.78 -14.75
C LYS A 125 -4.99 -33.59 -15.59
N GLU A 126 -5.57 -32.43 -15.33
CA GLU A 126 -5.10 -31.17 -15.92
C GLU A 126 -3.75 -30.79 -15.29
N LYS A 127 -2.71 -30.69 -16.13
CA LYS A 127 -1.37 -30.25 -15.75
C LYS A 127 -1.16 -28.85 -16.31
N ILE A 128 -1.00 -27.87 -15.42
CA ILE A 128 -0.70 -26.48 -15.79
C ILE A 128 0.72 -26.42 -16.34
N THR A 129 0.87 -26.02 -17.60
CA THR A 129 2.14 -25.86 -18.32
C THR A 129 2.69 -24.45 -18.16
N TYR A 130 1.81 -23.44 -18.20
CA TYR A 130 2.16 -22.04 -18.01
C TYR A 130 1.32 -21.40 -16.92
N PHE A 131 1.98 -20.67 -16.00
CA PHE A 131 1.33 -19.83 -15.00
C PHE A 131 2.11 -18.51 -14.88
N PRO A 132 1.44 -17.35 -14.97
CA PRO A 132 2.09 -16.04 -14.93
C PRO A 132 3.02 -15.87 -13.74
N LYS A 133 4.21 -15.31 -13.96
CA LYS A 133 5.14 -14.99 -12.87
C LYS A 133 4.67 -13.71 -12.16
N MET A 134 3.81 -13.91 -11.17
CA MET A 134 3.38 -12.87 -10.25
C MET A 134 4.09 -13.02 -8.91
N TYR A 135 4.51 -11.90 -8.33
CA TYR A 135 5.12 -11.84 -7.01
C TYR A 135 4.40 -10.84 -6.12
N TYR A 136 4.32 -11.16 -4.83
CA TYR A 136 3.66 -10.36 -3.82
C TYR A 136 4.62 -10.04 -2.67
N ARG A 137 4.62 -8.78 -2.22
CA ARG A 137 5.35 -8.32 -1.04
C ARG A 137 4.49 -7.31 -0.29
N LEU A 138 4.51 -7.38 1.04
CA LEU A 138 3.98 -6.34 1.92
C LEU A 138 5.14 -5.83 2.77
N LYS A 139 5.42 -4.52 2.70
CA LYS A 139 6.46 -3.86 3.48
C LYS A 139 6.01 -2.46 3.84
N ASN A 140 6.08 -2.08 5.11
CA ASN A 140 5.74 -0.73 5.60
C ASN A 140 4.35 -0.27 5.11
N GLY A 141 3.32 -1.11 5.27
CA GLY A 141 1.95 -0.79 4.81
C GLY A 141 1.76 -0.67 3.30
N LEU A 142 2.79 -0.90 2.49
CA LEU A 142 2.71 -0.91 1.03
C LEU A 142 2.71 -2.34 0.50
N ILE A 143 1.70 -2.65 -0.31
CA ILE A 143 1.63 -3.87 -1.10
C ILE A 143 2.34 -3.62 -2.43
N GLN A 144 3.33 -4.45 -2.75
CA GLN A 144 4.00 -4.47 -4.04
C GLN A 144 3.64 -5.75 -4.76
N ILE A 145 3.00 -5.62 -5.91
CA ILE A 145 2.64 -6.72 -6.79
C ILE A 145 3.39 -6.54 -8.09
N ARG A 146 4.21 -7.53 -8.44
CA ARG A 146 4.98 -7.53 -9.70
C ARG A 146 4.47 -8.62 -10.60
N VAL A 147 4.21 -8.30 -11.85
CA VAL A 147 3.72 -9.24 -12.84
C VAL A 147 4.64 -9.19 -14.05
N GLU A 148 5.13 -10.36 -14.48
CA GLU A 148 5.98 -10.47 -15.67
C GLU A 148 5.20 -10.05 -16.91
N ILE A 149 5.81 -9.20 -17.72
CA ILE A 149 5.29 -8.81 -19.02
C ILE A 149 5.70 -9.91 -20.00
N THR A 150 4.74 -10.73 -20.34
CA THR A 150 4.86 -11.72 -21.40
C THR A 150 4.11 -11.19 -22.61
N LEU A 151 4.76 -11.09 -23.79
CA LEU A 151 4.15 -10.75 -25.09
C LEU A 151 3.18 -11.84 -25.59
N GLY A 152 2.42 -12.44 -24.68
CA GLY A 152 1.55 -13.58 -24.89
C GLY A 152 0.09 -13.25 -24.63
N LYS A 153 -0.74 -14.30 -24.69
CA LYS A 153 -2.21 -14.23 -24.67
C LYS A 153 -2.84 -13.42 -23.54
N TYR A 154 -2.18 -13.38 -22.37
CA TYR A 154 -2.72 -12.78 -21.15
C TYR A 154 -2.14 -11.41 -20.80
N GLN A 155 -1.34 -10.82 -21.69
CA GLN A 155 -0.59 -9.60 -21.39
C GLN A 155 -1.52 -8.45 -20.96
N ASP A 156 -2.51 -8.13 -21.77
CA ASP A 156 -3.34 -6.95 -21.55
C ASP A 156 -4.11 -7.04 -20.23
N GLN A 157 -4.60 -8.23 -19.86
CA GLN A 157 -5.28 -8.43 -18.58
C GLN A 157 -4.32 -8.27 -17.39
N LEU A 158 -3.07 -8.74 -17.54
CA LEU A 158 -2.05 -8.66 -16.50
C LEU A 158 -1.38 -7.28 -16.40
N LEU A 159 -1.44 -6.48 -17.47
CA LEU A 159 -1.01 -5.08 -17.51
C LEU A 159 -2.06 -4.11 -16.95
N HIS A 160 -3.32 -4.52 -16.85
CA HIS A 160 -4.44 -3.70 -16.38
C HIS A 160 -5.15 -4.30 -15.15
N LEU A 161 -4.39 -4.53 -14.08
CA LEU A 161 -4.90 -5.10 -12.84
C LEU A 161 -5.38 -4.07 -11.81
N GLU A 162 -5.27 -2.76 -12.07
CA GLU A 162 -5.49 -1.67 -11.10
C GLU A 162 -6.82 -1.84 -10.36
N LYS A 163 -7.93 -1.78 -11.10
CA LYS A 163 -9.29 -1.89 -10.53
C LYS A 163 -9.53 -3.22 -9.81
N LYS A 164 -8.96 -4.32 -10.31
CA LYS A 164 -9.09 -5.67 -9.70
C LYS A 164 -8.30 -5.78 -8.40
N LEU A 165 -7.13 -5.16 -8.32
CA LEU A 165 -6.32 -5.15 -7.11
C LEU A 165 -6.92 -4.23 -6.05
N GLU A 166 -7.39 -3.05 -6.43
CA GLU A 166 -8.01 -2.10 -5.51
C GLU A 166 -9.27 -2.67 -4.86
N SER A 167 -10.23 -3.11 -5.67
CA SER A 167 -11.47 -3.73 -5.18
C SER A 167 -11.23 -5.11 -4.56
N GLY A 168 -10.29 -5.89 -5.09
CA GLY A 168 -10.02 -7.25 -4.65
C GLY A 168 -9.23 -7.30 -3.34
N LEU A 169 -8.29 -6.41 -3.10
CA LEU A 169 -7.46 -6.42 -1.89
C LEU A 169 -7.86 -5.33 -0.89
N TYR A 170 -8.83 -4.49 -1.23
CA TYR A 170 -9.27 -3.34 -0.45
C TYR A 170 -8.09 -2.42 -0.12
N CYS A 171 -7.51 -1.87 -1.18
CA CYS A 171 -6.33 -1.01 -1.17
C CYS A 171 -6.44 0.04 -2.27
N GLU A 172 -5.59 1.06 -2.23
CA GLU A 172 -5.56 2.14 -3.20
C GLU A 172 -4.26 2.08 -4.00
N LEU A 173 -4.32 2.14 -5.33
CA LEU A 173 -3.12 2.16 -6.15
C LEU A 173 -2.42 3.51 -5.97
N THR A 174 -1.17 3.49 -5.54
CA THR A 174 -0.35 4.71 -5.43
C THR A 174 0.56 4.90 -6.63
N ASP A 175 1.03 3.81 -7.23
CA ASP A 175 2.01 3.86 -8.30
C ASP A 175 1.97 2.62 -9.20
N LYS A 176 2.30 2.82 -10.48
CA LYS A 176 2.39 1.78 -11.50
C LYS A 176 3.63 2.04 -12.37
N GLU A 177 4.63 1.21 -12.21
CA GLU A 177 5.89 1.32 -12.97
C GLU A 177 6.11 0.11 -13.89
N LEU A 178 6.71 0.36 -15.06
CA LEU A 178 7.20 -0.66 -15.98
C LEU A 178 8.71 -0.76 -15.81
N LYS A 179 9.22 -1.91 -15.33
CA LYS A 179 10.63 -2.09 -15.02
C LYS A 179 11.10 -3.53 -15.21
N ASP A 180 12.26 -3.71 -15.85
CA ASP A 180 12.94 -5.01 -16.00
C ASP A 180 12.04 -6.13 -16.58
N SER A 181 11.15 -5.81 -17.54
CA SER A 181 10.13 -6.72 -18.08
C SER A 181 9.04 -7.15 -17.08
N TYR A 182 8.80 -6.34 -16.06
CA TYR A 182 7.68 -6.47 -15.12
C TYR A 182 6.87 -5.18 -15.08
N VAL A 183 5.57 -5.31 -14.85
CA VAL A 183 4.75 -4.21 -14.31
C VAL A 183 4.72 -4.35 -12.79
N GLU A 184 5.01 -3.28 -12.08
CA GLU A 184 4.98 -3.19 -10.62
C GLU A 184 3.85 -2.26 -10.18
N TYR A 185 2.90 -2.82 -9.44
CA TYR A 185 1.83 -2.08 -8.78
C TYR A 185 2.21 -1.88 -7.31
N THR A 186 2.30 -0.62 -6.88
CA THR A 186 2.43 -0.26 -5.47
C THR A 186 1.06 0.20 -4.98
N LEU A 187 0.54 -0.46 -3.96
CA LEU A 187 -0.78 -0.17 -3.40
C LEU A 187 -0.66 0.16 -1.92
N LEU A 188 -1.30 1.24 -1.51
CA LEU A 188 -1.43 1.64 -0.11
C LEU A 188 -2.50 0.78 0.54
N TYR A 189 -2.10 0.10 1.60
CA TYR A 189 -2.95 -0.84 2.31
C TYR A 189 -3.36 -0.30 3.67
N ASP A 190 -4.61 -0.58 4.05
CA ASP A 190 -5.16 -0.19 5.36
C ASP A 190 -5.05 1.33 5.58
N THR A 191 -5.70 2.09 4.69
CA THR A 191 -5.65 3.56 4.69
C THR A 191 -6.14 4.14 6.01
N ILE A 192 -7.15 3.51 6.63
CA ILE A 192 -7.67 3.91 7.95
C ILE A 192 -6.62 3.71 9.04
N ALA A 193 -6.02 2.52 9.17
CA ALA A 193 -5.00 2.29 10.20
C ALA A 193 -3.70 3.08 9.95
N SER A 194 -3.47 3.48 8.70
CA SER A 194 -2.33 4.30 8.29
C SER A 194 -2.54 5.80 8.51
N ARG A 195 -3.75 6.24 8.92
CA ARG A 195 -3.98 7.63 9.32
C ARG A 195 -3.09 8.00 10.49
N ILE A 196 -2.70 9.26 10.50
CA ILE A 196 -1.96 9.93 11.56
C ILE A 196 -2.80 11.12 12.01
N SER A 197 -2.64 11.54 13.26
CA SER A 197 -3.25 12.78 13.74
C SER A 197 -2.47 13.99 13.23
N ILE A 198 -3.07 15.19 13.33
CA ILE A 198 -2.47 16.44 12.84
C ILE A 198 -1.11 16.69 13.52
N ASP A 199 -0.99 16.43 14.81
CA ASP A 199 0.25 16.56 15.59
C ASP A 199 1.36 15.58 15.18
N GLU A 200 1.03 14.52 14.44
CA GLU A 200 2.02 13.58 13.88
C GLU A 200 2.49 13.98 12.47
N VAL A 201 1.92 15.03 11.88
CA VAL A 201 2.29 15.56 10.56
C VAL A 201 3.51 16.46 10.73
N GLU A 202 4.65 15.99 10.25
CA GLU A 202 5.92 16.73 10.35
C GLU A 202 6.46 17.03 8.95
N ALA A 203 6.85 18.29 8.73
CA ALA A 203 7.62 18.73 7.57
C ALA A 203 9.11 18.80 7.94
N LYS A 204 9.94 17.98 7.30
CA LYS A 204 11.37 17.90 7.60
C LYS A 204 12.15 17.37 6.43
N ASP A 205 13.34 17.92 6.18
CA ASP A 205 14.27 17.47 5.15
C ASP A 205 13.62 17.35 3.75
N GLY A 206 12.81 18.34 3.35
CA GLY A 206 12.25 18.37 2.00
C GLY A 206 11.02 17.47 1.77
N LYS A 207 10.45 16.95 2.85
CA LYS A 207 9.29 16.05 2.80
C LYS A 207 8.33 16.31 3.95
N LEU A 208 7.05 16.04 3.71
CA LEU A 208 5.98 16.19 4.67
C LEU A 208 5.25 14.85 4.83
N ARG A 209 5.07 14.40 6.08
CA ARG A 209 4.43 13.12 6.37
C ARG A 209 2.90 13.24 6.27
N LEU A 210 2.28 12.58 5.29
CA LEU A 210 0.83 12.61 5.11
C LEU A 210 0.11 11.46 5.84
N MET A 211 0.78 10.32 5.94
CA MET A 211 0.29 9.11 6.62
C MET A 211 1.47 8.35 7.19
N LYS A 212 1.23 7.25 7.92
CA LYS A 212 2.31 6.44 8.50
C LYS A 212 3.39 6.05 7.49
N ASN A 213 2.97 5.77 6.25
CA ASN A 213 3.81 5.26 5.16
C ASN A 213 3.75 6.11 3.89
N VAL A 214 3.14 7.30 3.92
CA VAL A 214 3.01 8.19 2.76
C VAL A 214 3.66 9.51 3.09
N TRP A 215 4.54 9.95 2.20
CA TRP A 215 5.29 11.19 2.31
C TRP A 215 5.11 11.98 1.02
N TRP A 216 4.87 13.27 1.16
CA TRP A 216 5.04 14.20 0.06
C TRP A 216 6.46 14.74 0.08
N GLU A 217 7.32 14.22 -0.80
CA GLU A 217 8.68 14.73 -0.98
C GLU A 217 8.64 15.99 -1.87
N TYR A 218 8.22 17.11 -1.30
CA TYR A 218 8.05 18.39 -2.02
C TYR A 218 9.35 18.90 -2.66
N ASP A 219 10.50 18.45 -2.18
CA ASP A 219 11.80 18.73 -2.82
C ASP A 219 11.99 18.07 -4.19
N LYS A 220 11.27 16.98 -4.47
CA LYS A 220 11.32 16.23 -5.73
C LYS A 220 10.07 16.44 -6.57
N LEU A 221 8.92 16.56 -5.91
CA LEU A 221 7.61 16.80 -6.52
C LEU A 221 7.02 18.07 -5.88
N PRO A 222 7.47 19.27 -6.30
CA PRO A 222 7.20 20.54 -5.60
C PRO A 222 5.76 21.04 -5.72
N HIS A 223 4.97 20.49 -6.63
CA HIS A 223 3.59 20.91 -6.86
C HIS A 223 2.61 19.81 -6.46
N MET A 224 1.52 20.21 -5.80
CA MET A 224 0.43 19.33 -5.40
C MET A 224 -0.89 19.89 -5.91
N LEU A 225 -1.70 19.03 -6.52
CA LEU A 225 -3.11 19.30 -6.81
C LEU A 225 -3.96 18.54 -5.80
N ILE A 226 -4.83 19.26 -5.08
CA ILE A 226 -5.74 18.67 -4.09
C ILE A 226 -7.15 18.77 -4.66
N ALA A 227 -7.80 17.62 -4.85
CA ALA A 227 -9.16 17.53 -5.38
C ALA A 227 -10.05 16.70 -4.45
N GLY A 228 -11.31 17.12 -4.31
CA GLY A 228 -12.30 16.43 -3.48
C GLY A 228 -13.64 17.17 -3.52
N GLY A 229 -14.73 16.44 -3.27
CA GLY A 229 -16.06 17.04 -3.13
C GLY A 229 -16.19 17.86 -1.83
N THR A 230 -17.21 18.71 -1.77
CA THR A 230 -17.55 19.45 -0.54
C THR A 230 -17.74 18.49 0.64
N GLY A 231 -17.18 18.83 1.79
CA GLY A 231 -17.19 17.95 2.98
C GLY A 231 -16.17 16.81 2.94
N GLY A 232 -15.37 16.68 1.88
CA GLY A 232 -14.31 15.66 1.77
C GLY A 232 -13.05 15.93 2.59
N GLY A 233 -13.00 17.04 3.35
CA GLY A 233 -11.86 17.38 4.20
C GLY A 233 -10.72 18.15 3.50
N LYS A 234 -10.92 18.67 2.29
CA LYS A 234 -9.91 19.45 1.54
C LYS A 234 -9.31 20.59 2.36
N THR A 235 -10.16 21.45 2.92
CA THR A 235 -9.72 22.61 3.70
C THR A 235 -8.98 22.20 4.97
N TYR A 236 -9.45 21.17 5.68
CA TYR A 236 -8.74 20.59 6.83
C TYR A 236 -7.37 20.03 6.45
N PHE A 237 -7.27 19.38 5.29
CA PHE A 237 -6.00 18.89 4.78
C PHE A 237 -5.04 20.04 4.47
N ILE A 238 -5.49 21.12 3.81
CA ILE A 238 -4.68 22.31 3.56
C ILE A 238 -4.22 22.97 4.88
N LEU A 239 -5.12 23.14 5.84
CA LEU A 239 -4.79 23.64 7.18
C LEU A 239 -3.73 22.80 7.88
N THR A 240 -3.81 21.46 7.74
CA THR A 240 -2.82 20.53 8.29
C THR A 240 -1.45 20.71 7.62
N LEU A 241 -1.41 20.94 6.30
CA LEU A 241 -0.15 21.24 5.61
C LEU A 241 0.44 22.58 6.08
N ILE A 242 -0.39 23.61 6.22
CA ILE A 242 0.03 24.93 6.70
C ILE A 242 0.61 24.80 8.12
N GLU A 243 -0.10 24.14 9.03
CA GLU A 243 0.34 23.93 10.41
C GLU A 243 1.70 23.23 10.47
N ALA A 244 1.87 22.13 9.74
CA ALA A 244 3.15 21.40 9.71
C ALA A 244 4.30 22.23 9.11
N LEU A 245 4.02 23.07 8.11
CA LEU A 245 5.01 23.93 7.47
C LEU A 245 5.38 25.15 8.32
N LEU A 246 4.48 25.64 9.19
CA LEU A 246 4.76 26.73 10.14
C LEU A 246 5.81 26.33 11.20
N HIS A 247 6.02 25.04 11.44
CA HIS A 247 7.11 24.53 12.31
C HIS A 247 8.47 24.49 11.60
N THR A 248 8.59 25.06 10.41
CA THR A 248 9.82 25.12 9.61
C THR A 248 10.14 26.57 9.22
N ASP A 249 11.30 26.81 8.61
CA ASP A 249 11.67 28.14 8.10
C ASP A 249 10.93 28.53 6.79
N SER A 250 9.93 27.75 6.37
CA SER A 250 9.24 27.94 5.10
C SER A 250 8.42 29.23 5.07
N LYS A 251 8.43 29.91 3.92
CA LYS A 251 7.58 31.10 3.69
C LYS A 251 6.27 30.66 3.04
N LEU A 252 5.14 31.01 3.64
CA LEU A 252 3.81 30.64 3.17
C LEU A 252 3.09 31.84 2.55
N TYR A 253 2.39 31.60 1.45
CA TYR A 253 1.49 32.53 0.77
C TYR A 253 0.15 31.83 0.57
N ILE A 254 -0.91 32.35 1.19
CA ILE A 254 -2.23 31.70 1.21
C ILE A 254 -3.22 32.59 0.46
N LEU A 255 -3.87 31.98 -0.53
CA LEU A 255 -4.84 32.60 -1.42
C LEU A 255 -6.21 31.95 -1.20
N ASP A 256 -7.12 32.70 -0.57
CA ASP A 256 -8.48 32.28 -0.32
C ASP A 256 -9.48 33.20 -1.05
N PRO A 257 -9.77 32.93 -2.33
CA PRO A 257 -10.69 33.75 -3.12
C PRO A 257 -12.14 33.73 -2.60
N LYS A 258 -12.50 32.78 -1.72
CA LYS A 258 -13.85 32.69 -1.15
C LYS A 258 -14.00 33.51 0.12
N ASN A 259 -12.90 34.01 0.70
CA ASN A 259 -12.88 34.65 2.00
C ASN A 259 -13.59 33.78 3.07
N ALA A 260 -13.11 32.54 3.21
CA ALA A 260 -13.65 31.51 4.09
C ALA A 260 -12.61 31.15 5.18
N ASP A 261 -12.54 29.87 5.57
CA ASP A 261 -11.74 29.40 6.72
C ASP A 261 -10.24 29.76 6.62
N LEU A 262 -9.66 29.82 5.40
CA LEU A 262 -8.24 30.14 5.25
C LEU A 262 -7.97 31.65 5.34
N ALA A 263 -8.93 32.50 4.98
CA ALA A 263 -8.79 33.95 5.10
C ALA A 263 -8.66 34.42 6.57
N ASP A 264 -9.31 33.71 7.50
CA ASP A 264 -9.23 33.99 8.94
C ASP A 264 -7.81 33.85 9.51
N LEU A 265 -6.95 33.06 8.86
CA LEU A 265 -5.54 32.95 9.21
C LEU A 265 -4.82 34.30 9.10
N GLY A 266 -5.32 35.25 8.30
CA GLY A 266 -4.74 36.60 8.18
C GLY A 266 -4.72 37.38 9.51
N SER A 267 -5.47 36.94 10.52
CA SER A 267 -5.42 37.50 11.88
C SER A 267 -4.15 37.09 12.67
N VAL A 268 -3.53 35.97 12.30
CA VAL A 268 -2.40 35.36 13.05
C VAL A 268 -1.15 35.16 12.20
N MET A 269 -1.25 35.24 10.87
CA MET A 269 -0.11 35.12 9.97
C MET A 269 -0.16 36.15 8.84
N ALA A 270 1.03 36.54 8.37
CA ALA A 270 1.19 37.40 7.20
C ALA A 270 0.97 36.61 5.91
N ASN A 271 0.83 37.32 4.78
CA ASN A 271 0.67 36.76 3.43
C ASN A 271 -0.59 35.91 3.21
N VAL A 272 -1.70 36.29 3.84
CA VAL A 272 -3.03 35.71 3.57
C VAL A 272 -3.84 36.74 2.81
N TYR A 273 -4.33 36.36 1.64
CA TYR A 273 -5.01 37.26 0.72
C TYR A 273 -6.31 36.65 0.21
N TYR A 274 -7.34 37.49 0.09
CA TYR A 274 -8.67 37.09 -0.39
C TYR A 274 -9.27 38.07 -1.40
N ARG A 275 -8.79 39.32 -1.44
CA ARG A 275 -9.27 40.33 -2.40
C ARG A 275 -8.56 40.15 -3.73
N LYS A 276 -9.30 40.30 -4.83
CA LYS A 276 -8.82 40.07 -6.20
C LYS A 276 -7.46 40.74 -6.48
N GLU A 277 -7.33 42.02 -6.17
CA GLU A 277 -6.13 42.81 -6.44
C GLU A 277 -4.92 42.30 -5.65
N ASP A 278 -5.14 41.94 -4.39
CA ASP A 278 -4.11 41.39 -3.50
C ASP A 278 -3.67 39.99 -3.95
N LEU A 279 -4.62 39.15 -4.41
CA LEU A 279 -4.33 37.83 -4.97
C LEU A 279 -3.41 37.95 -6.22
N LEU A 280 -3.74 38.87 -7.13
CA LEU A 280 -2.95 39.14 -8.33
C LEU A 280 -1.56 39.65 -7.99
N SER A 281 -1.46 40.61 -7.06
CA SER A 281 -0.19 41.15 -6.59
C SER A 281 0.68 40.07 -5.94
N CYS A 282 0.08 39.21 -5.11
CA CYS A 282 0.79 38.12 -4.44
C CYS A 282 1.41 37.15 -5.46
N ILE A 283 0.69 36.79 -6.52
CA ILE A 283 1.21 35.87 -7.56
C ILE A 283 2.39 36.52 -8.31
N GLU A 284 2.29 37.82 -8.62
CA GLU A 284 3.38 38.54 -9.28
C GLU A 284 4.62 38.60 -8.39
N THR A 285 4.46 39.01 -7.14
CA THR A 285 5.56 39.04 -6.15
C THR A 285 6.18 37.66 -5.96
N PHE A 286 5.37 36.60 -5.85
CA PHE A 286 5.87 35.23 -5.72
C PHE A 286 6.74 34.82 -6.91
N TYR A 287 6.32 35.15 -8.12
CA TYR A 287 7.09 34.89 -9.33
C TYR A 287 8.40 35.68 -9.38
N GLU A 288 8.37 36.97 -9.07
CA GLU A 288 9.56 37.82 -9.05
C GLU A 288 10.58 37.30 -8.01
N GLU A 289 10.12 36.94 -6.82
CA GLU A 289 10.95 36.30 -5.79
C GLU A 289 11.55 34.98 -6.28
N MET A 290 10.77 34.15 -6.96
CA MET A 290 11.23 32.88 -7.53
C MET A 290 12.34 33.09 -8.57
N MET A 291 12.16 34.05 -9.49
CA MET A 291 13.14 34.38 -10.52
C MET A 291 14.44 34.90 -9.92
N LYS A 292 14.33 35.89 -9.03
CA LYS A 292 15.48 36.45 -8.30
C LYS A 292 16.26 35.37 -7.56
N ARG A 293 15.54 34.49 -6.86
CA ARG A 293 16.14 33.40 -6.11
C ARG A 293 16.83 32.37 -6.99
N SER A 294 16.29 32.08 -8.19
CA SER A 294 16.93 31.21 -9.18
C SER A 294 18.27 31.78 -9.66
N GLU A 295 18.37 33.10 -9.83
CA GLU A 295 19.62 33.79 -10.19
C GLU A 295 20.62 33.76 -9.03
N GLU A 296 20.18 34.09 -7.81
CA GLU A 296 21.01 34.07 -6.60
C GLU A 296 21.56 32.66 -6.31
N MET A 297 20.74 31.62 -6.47
CA MET A 297 21.15 30.22 -6.29
C MET A 297 22.34 29.85 -7.18
N LYS A 298 22.39 30.33 -8.42
CA LYS A 298 23.49 30.06 -9.35
C LYS A 298 24.79 30.77 -8.97
N GLN A 299 24.70 31.83 -8.16
CA GLN A 299 25.87 32.58 -7.68
C GLN A 299 26.44 32.02 -6.36
N MET A 300 25.76 31.06 -5.72
CA MET A 300 26.23 30.48 -4.45
C MET A 300 27.44 29.56 -4.67
N ASN A 301 28.42 29.65 -3.76
CA ASN A 301 29.68 28.88 -3.84
C ASN A 301 29.50 27.36 -3.84
N ASN A 302 28.42 26.86 -3.24
CA ASN A 302 28.06 25.44 -3.16
C ASN A 302 27.04 25.01 -4.23
N TYR A 303 26.73 25.87 -5.22
CA TYR A 303 25.83 25.52 -6.30
C TYR A 303 26.29 24.27 -7.06
N LYS A 304 25.33 23.41 -7.38
CA LYS A 304 25.55 22.23 -8.21
C LYS A 304 24.34 22.02 -9.12
N THR A 305 24.59 21.81 -10.40
CA THR A 305 23.55 21.43 -11.36
C THR A 305 22.82 20.17 -10.87
N ASP A 306 21.50 20.11 -11.11
CA ASP A 306 20.60 19.05 -10.63
C ASP A 306 20.43 18.97 -9.10
N LYS A 307 20.76 20.04 -8.37
CA LYS A 307 20.43 20.20 -6.94
C LYS A 307 19.42 21.31 -6.71
N ASN A 308 18.58 21.13 -5.68
CA ASN A 308 17.47 22.01 -5.34
C ASN A 308 17.82 22.95 -4.17
N ASN A 309 16.85 23.78 -3.78
CA ASN A 309 16.93 24.70 -2.64
C ASN A 309 17.33 24.02 -1.32
N ALA A 310 16.82 22.82 -1.03
CA ALA A 310 17.13 22.11 0.20
C ALA A 310 18.61 21.70 0.30
N TYR A 311 19.24 21.33 -0.82
CA TYR A 311 20.68 21.08 -0.86
C TYR A 311 21.50 22.33 -0.51
N LEU A 312 21.02 23.51 -0.89
CA LEU A 312 21.64 24.79 -0.58
C LEU A 312 21.24 25.35 0.80
N GLY A 313 20.34 24.67 1.52
CA GLY A 313 19.86 25.12 2.82
C GLY A 313 18.96 26.37 2.75
N ILE A 314 18.33 26.62 1.61
CA ILE A 314 17.49 27.82 1.43
C ILE A 314 16.02 27.44 1.70
N PRO A 315 15.29 28.17 2.58
CA PRO A 315 13.95 27.77 3.01
C PRO A 315 12.91 27.69 1.88
N ALA A 316 12.01 26.72 1.88
CA ALA A 316 11.01 26.57 0.81
C ALA A 316 9.95 27.68 0.85
N HIS A 317 9.45 28.11 -0.32
CA HIS A 317 8.32 29.04 -0.43
C HIS A 317 7.11 28.28 -0.99
N PHE A 318 5.95 28.39 -0.34
CA PHE A 318 4.72 27.73 -0.75
C PHE A 318 3.66 28.75 -1.14
N LEU A 319 3.10 28.58 -2.34
CA LEU A 319 1.92 29.31 -2.81
C LEU A 319 0.72 28.36 -2.79
N THR A 320 -0.25 28.64 -1.92
CA THR A 320 -1.40 27.75 -1.67
C THR A 320 -2.70 28.43 -2.06
N PHE A 321 -3.51 27.73 -2.85
CA PHE A 321 -4.86 28.15 -3.24
C PHE A 321 -5.88 27.22 -2.57
N ASP A 322 -6.87 27.74 -1.83
CA ASP A 322 -7.98 26.90 -1.33
C ASP A 322 -8.88 26.41 -2.48
N GLU A 323 -9.33 27.37 -3.29
CA GLU A 323 -10.17 27.11 -4.45
C GLU A 323 -9.67 27.84 -5.69
N TYR A 324 -8.83 27.15 -6.45
CA TYR A 324 -8.30 27.66 -7.71
C TYR A 324 -9.41 28.10 -8.69
N VAL A 325 -10.50 27.33 -8.80
CA VAL A 325 -11.59 27.66 -9.74
C VAL A 325 -12.28 28.97 -9.35
N ALA A 326 -12.54 29.19 -8.06
CA ALA A 326 -13.18 30.41 -7.58
C ALA A 326 -12.30 31.64 -7.87
N PHE A 327 -10.97 31.53 -7.71
CA PHE A 327 -10.06 32.59 -8.12
C PHE A 327 -10.18 32.89 -9.61
N MET A 328 -10.16 31.86 -10.47
CA MET A 328 -10.24 32.04 -11.92
C MET A 328 -11.55 32.67 -12.39
N GLU A 329 -12.67 32.43 -11.68
CA GLU A 329 -13.98 33.04 -11.94
C GLU A 329 -14.03 34.54 -11.60
N MET A 330 -13.18 35.01 -10.67
CA MET A 330 -13.08 36.44 -10.31
C MET A 330 -12.33 37.27 -11.37
N LEU A 331 -11.62 36.62 -12.30
CA LEU A 331 -10.76 37.27 -13.28
C LEU A 331 -11.49 37.54 -14.60
N ALA A 332 -11.24 38.72 -15.17
CA ALA A 332 -11.60 39.00 -16.56
C ALA A 332 -10.73 38.18 -17.52
N THR A 333 -11.19 37.96 -18.77
CA THR A 333 -10.50 37.09 -19.76
C THR A 333 -9.02 37.42 -19.96
N LYS A 334 -8.66 38.72 -19.99
CA LYS A 334 -7.27 39.17 -20.13
C LYS A 334 -6.43 38.83 -18.90
N GLU A 335 -6.97 39.08 -17.71
CA GLU A 335 -6.32 38.77 -16.43
C GLU A 335 -6.13 37.26 -16.27
N ASN A 336 -7.15 36.48 -16.60
CA ASN A 336 -7.11 35.02 -16.58
C ASN A 336 -5.97 34.47 -17.46
N THR A 337 -5.82 34.99 -18.68
CA THR A 337 -4.71 34.60 -19.57
C THR A 337 -3.34 34.97 -19.00
N ALA A 338 -3.21 36.17 -18.41
CA ALA A 338 -1.96 36.62 -17.81
C ALA A 338 -1.56 35.77 -16.59
N VAL A 339 -2.51 35.53 -15.68
CA VAL A 339 -2.34 34.67 -14.50
C VAL A 339 -1.97 33.25 -14.92
N MET A 340 -2.66 32.68 -15.90
CA MET A 340 -2.33 31.35 -16.42
C MET A 340 -0.91 31.24 -16.94
N ASN A 341 -0.42 32.26 -17.65
CA ASN A 341 0.95 32.29 -18.15
C ASN A 341 1.96 32.35 -17.00
N LYS A 342 1.66 33.14 -15.96
CA LYS A 342 2.50 33.26 -14.76
C LYS A 342 2.55 31.95 -13.96
N LEU A 343 1.39 31.32 -13.70
CA LEU A 343 1.32 30.03 -13.02
C LEU A 343 2.05 28.92 -13.80
N LYS A 344 1.95 28.91 -15.14
CA LYS A 344 2.73 27.99 -15.97
C LYS A 344 4.23 28.18 -15.76
N GLN A 345 4.71 29.43 -15.69
CA GLN A 345 6.13 29.69 -15.43
C GLN A 345 6.55 29.22 -14.04
N ILE A 346 5.72 29.44 -13.02
CA ILE A 346 5.97 28.96 -11.65
C ILE A 346 6.05 27.43 -11.57
N VAL A 347 5.27 26.72 -12.39
CA VAL A 347 5.24 25.25 -12.39
C VAL A 347 6.35 24.61 -13.23
N MET A 348 6.91 25.34 -14.20
CA MET A 348 7.92 24.82 -15.13
C MET A 348 9.37 25.11 -14.70
N LEU A 349 9.58 26.07 -13.81
CA LEU A 349 10.90 26.50 -13.30
C LEU A 349 11.15 25.91 -11.92
#